data_AF-A0A5P9FPD6-F1
#
_entry.id   AF-A0A5P9FPD6-F1
#
_cell.length_a   1.000
_cell.length_b   1.000
_cell.length_c   1.000
_cell.angle_alpha   90.00
_cell.angle_beta   90.00
_cell.angle_gamma   90.00
#
_symmetry.space_group_name_H-M   'P 1'
#
loop_
_entity.id
_entity.type
_entity.pdbx_description
1 polymer ?
#
loop_
_entity_poly.entity_id
_entity_poly.type
_entity_poly.pdbx_seq_one_letter_code
_entity_poly.pdbx_strand_id
1 'polypeptide(L)'
;MQTIFCVYETEERFPRFLRSAPDAEAAFQDILANALDGHEDDLSAWVASCIADGKRIARYDLQVDVEDTDAQFFLGYWEGQFADLVRAGAAEGHSMDEDELASARRVLEAIEQREGQT
;
A
#
# COMPACT_ATOMS: atom_id res chain seq x y z
N MET A 1 -1.26 -15.67 12.54
CA MET A 1 -1.14 -15.60 11.07
C MET A 1 -1.48 -14.19 10.68
N GLN A 2 -0.62 -13.55 9.90
CA GLN A 2 -0.72 -12.19 9.43
C GLN A 2 -0.88 -12.17 7.91
N THR A 3 -1.53 -11.12 7.44
CA THR A 3 -1.48 -10.69 6.05
C THR A 3 -0.66 -9.42 5.98
N ILE A 4 0.32 -9.39 5.08
CA ILE A 4 1.06 -8.19 4.71
C ILE A 4 0.36 -7.58 3.51
N PHE A 5 -0.01 -6.33 3.65
CA PHE A 5 -0.75 -5.60 2.63
C PHE A 5 -0.17 -4.21 2.44
N CYS A 6 -0.43 -3.64 1.27
CA CYS A 6 -0.17 -2.24 1.00
C CYS A 6 -1.47 -1.46 0.80
N VAL A 7 -1.41 -0.17 1.13
CA VAL A 7 -2.44 0.81 0.83
C VAL A 7 -1.95 1.68 -0.31
N TYR A 8 -2.77 1.87 -1.32
CA TYR A 8 -2.43 2.60 -2.53
C TYR A 8 -3.62 3.39 -3.08
N GLU A 9 -3.31 4.42 -3.85
CA GLU A 9 -4.30 5.17 -4.63
C GLU A 9 -4.46 4.50 -6.00
N THR A 10 -5.69 4.28 -6.46
CA THR A 10 -5.99 3.39 -7.60
C THR A 10 -5.67 3.95 -8.98
N GLU A 11 -5.52 5.27 -9.14
CA GLU A 11 -5.18 5.92 -10.41
C GLU A 11 -3.67 5.97 -10.64
N GLU A 12 -2.91 6.38 -9.62
CA GLU A 12 -1.45 6.38 -9.56
C GLU A 12 -0.92 4.96 -9.38
N ARG A 13 -1.70 4.08 -8.74
CA ARG A 13 -1.39 2.67 -8.48
C ARG A 13 -0.06 2.48 -7.75
N PHE A 14 0.34 3.42 -6.90
CA PHE A 14 1.60 3.30 -6.15
C PHE A 14 1.35 2.92 -4.69
N PRO A 15 1.95 1.81 -4.20
CA PRO A 15 1.87 1.44 -2.80
C PRO A 15 2.57 2.51 -1.96
N ARG A 16 1.80 3.14 -1.08
CA ARG A 16 2.26 4.26 -0.25
C ARG A 16 2.67 3.80 1.14
N PHE A 17 1.91 2.86 1.70
CA PHE A 17 2.12 2.35 3.05
C PHE A 17 2.02 0.84 3.07
N LEU A 18 2.84 0.22 3.90
CA LEU A 18 2.80 -1.20 4.21
C LEU A 18 2.38 -1.43 5.65
N ARG A 19 1.59 -2.48 5.84
CA ARG A 19 1.13 -2.95 7.15
C ARG A 19 1.07 -4.47 7.18
N SER A 20 1.19 -5.02 8.38
CA SER A 20 0.83 -6.40 8.67
C SER A 20 -0.32 -6.41 9.68
N ALA A 21 -1.32 -7.24 9.43
CA ALA A 21 -2.43 -7.42 10.36
C ALA A 21 -2.99 -8.86 10.28
N PRO A 22 -3.56 -9.40 11.37
CA PRO A 22 -4.23 -10.69 11.34
C PRO A 22 -5.46 -10.67 10.42
N ASP A 23 -6.17 -9.53 10.41
CA ASP A 23 -7.29 -9.25 9.53
C ASP A 23 -7.00 -7.96 8.78
N ALA A 24 -6.54 -8.11 7.54
CA ALA A 24 -6.14 -6.99 6.71
C ALA A 24 -7.34 -6.17 6.18
N GLU A 25 -8.53 -6.76 6.08
CA GLU A 25 -9.73 -6.02 5.72
C GLU A 25 -10.16 -5.11 6.88
N ALA A 26 -10.26 -5.67 8.10
CA ALA A 26 -10.58 -4.87 9.28
C ALA A 26 -9.57 -3.74 9.50
N ALA A 27 -8.26 -4.04 9.38
CA ALA A 27 -7.22 -3.03 9.51
C ALA A 27 -7.32 -1.92 8.44
N PHE A 28 -7.74 -2.26 7.22
CA PHE A 28 -7.95 -1.26 6.16
C PHE A 28 -9.18 -0.39 6.41
N GLN A 29 -10.28 -0.98 6.89
CA GLN A 29 -11.46 -0.20 7.28
C GLN A 29 -11.15 0.77 8.43
N ASP A 30 -10.34 0.34 9.41
CA ASP A 30 -9.88 1.22 10.51
C ASP A 30 -9.05 2.40 9.98
N ILE A 31 -8.18 2.18 8.98
CA ILE A 31 -7.42 3.26 8.33
C ILE A 31 -8.36 4.28 7.67
N LEU A 32 -9.37 3.81 6.93
CA LEU A 32 -10.36 4.68 6.29
C LEU A 32 -11.17 5.45 7.34
N ALA A 33 -11.60 4.79 8.42
CA ALA A 33 -12.34 5.43 9.51
C ALA A 33 -11.49 6.53 10.19
N ASN A 34 -10.23 6.24 10.52
CA ASN A 34 -9.32 7.20 11.13
C ASN A 34 -9.08 8.42 10.23
N ALA A 35 -8.96 8.22 8.92
CA ALA A 35 -8.85 9.32 7.95
C ALA A 35 -10.10 10.21 7.93
N LEU A 36 -11.30 9.63 8.01
CA LEU A 36 -12.56 10.37 8.06
C LEU A 36 -12.78 11.10 9.40
N ASP A 37 -12.30 10.53 10.50
CA ASP A 37 -12.36 11.12 11.84
C ASP A 37 -11.28 12.20 12.06
N GLY A 38 -10.37 12.40 11.10
CA GLY A 38 -9.36 13.46 11.13
C GLY A 38 -8.13 13.14 11.99
N HIS A 39 -7.76 11.86 12.10
CA HIS A 39 -6.52 11.46 12.76
C HIS A 39 -5.28 11.99 12.01
N GLU A 40 -4.29 12.44 12.79
CA GLU A 40 -3.11 13.15 12.27
C GLU A 40 -1.90 12.23 11.97
N ASP A 41 -2.06 10.91 11.95
CA ASP A 41 -0.96 10.04 11.49
C ASP A 41 -0.77 10.15 9.97
N ASP A 42 0.46 9.99 9.50
CA ASP A 42 0.84 10.21 8.10
C ASP A 42 -0.05 9.43 7.09
N LEU A 43 -0.46 8.21 7.45
CA LEU A 43 -1.30 7.37 6.60
C LEU A 43 -2.73 7.91 6.56
N SER A 44 -3.35 8.17 7.71
CA SER A 44 -4.71 8.71 7.77
C SER A 44 -4.80 10.09 7.12
N ALA A 45 -3.80 10.96 7.32
CA ALA A 45 -3.73 12.28 6.71
C ALA A 45 -3.62 12.19 5.17
N TRP A 46 -2.77 11.28 4.66
CA TRP A 46 -2.66 11.05 3.22
C TRP A 46 -3.95 10.48 2.61
N VAL A 47 -4.57 9.49 3.26
CA VAL A 47 -5.86 8.92 2.84
C VAL A 47 -6.95 10.00 2.83
N ALA A 48 -7.02 10.83 3.86
CA ALA A 48 -7.98 11.93 3.94
C ALA A 48 -7.79 12.92 2.79
N SER A 49 -6.54 13.26 2.43
CA SER A 49 -6.23 14.10 1.27
C SER A 49 -6.70 13.46 -0.04
N CYS A 50 -6.40 12.18 -0.26
CA CYS A 50 -6.85 11.48 -1.45
C CYS A 50 -8.38 11.46 -1.58
N ILE A 51 -9.10 11.22 -0.48
CA ILE A 51 -10.57 11.24 -0.45
C ILE A 51 -11.09 12.65 -0.76
N ALA A 52 -10.49 13.69 -0.18
CA ALA A 52 -10.86 15.08 -0.45
C ALA A 52 -10.66 15.49 -1.91
N ASP A 53 -9.62 14.94 -2.56
CA ASP A 53 -9.34 15.13 -3.99
C ASP A 53 -10.21 14.25 -4.91
N GLY A 54 -11.10 13.42 -4.34
CA GLY A 54 -11.97 12.51 -5.10
C GLY A 54 -11.26 11.27 -5.64
N LYS A 55 -10.02 11.02 -5.22
CA LYS A 55 -9.25 9.82 -5.58
C LYS A 55 -9.75 8.61 -4.81
N ARG A 56 -9.49 7.41 -5.34
CA ARG A 56 -9.89 6.16 -4.70
C ARG A 56 -8.69 5.48 -4.06
N ILE A 57 -8.87 5.05 -2.81
CA ILE A 57 -7.88 4.27 -2.07
C ILE A 57 -8.30 2.81 -2.05
N ALA A 58 -7.31 1.92 -2.19
CA ALA A 58 -7.49 0.49 -2.14
C ALA A 58 -6.39 -0.19 -1.31
N ARG A 59 -6.65 -1.44 -0.97
CA ARG A 59 -5.71 -2.36 -0.33
C ARG A 59 -5.33 -3.46 -1.32
N TYR A 60 -4.07 -3.89 -1.29
CA TYR A 60 -3.66 -5.12 -1.92
C TYR A 60 -2.86 -6.01 -0.98
N ASP A 61 -3.21 -7.30 -0.96
CA ASP A 61 -2.54 -8.30 -0.13
C ASP A 61 -1.30 -8.82 -0.84
N LEU A 62 -0.14 -8.39 -0.35
CA LEU A 62 1.17 -8.76 -0.86
C LEU A 62 1.51 -10.21 -0.49
N GLN A 63 1.19 -10.59 0.74
CA GLN A 63 1.50 -11.91 1.28
C GLN A 63 0.50 -12.29 2.36
N VAL A 64 -0.11 -13.47 2.24
CA VAL A 64 -1.08 -14.02 3.19
C VAL A 64 -0.47 -15.19 3.97
N ASP A 65 -1.10 -15.59 5.07
CA ASP A 65 -0.68 -16.72 5.92
C ASP A 65 0.77 -16.64 6.43
N VAL A 66 1.22 -15.43 6.78
CA VAL A 66 2.55 -15.21 7.35
C VAL A 66 2.53 -15.51 8.84
N GLU A 67 3.47 -16.29 9.34
CA GLU A 67 3.59 -16.54 10.79
C GLU A 67 3.89 -15.24 11.54
N ASP A 68 3.34 -15.09 12.75
CA ASP A 68 3.47 -13.84 13.51
C ASP A 68 4.95 -13.52 13.83
N THR A 69 5.79 -14.55 13.99
CA THR A 69 7.24 -14.42 14.21
C THR A 69 7.99 -13.89 12.98
N ASP A 70 7.46 -14.14 11.78
CA ASP A 70 8.09 -13.80 10.51
C ASP A 70 7.49 -12.54 9.88
N ALA A 71 6.34 -12.09 10.37
CA ALA A 71 5.62 -10.95 9.84
C ALA A 71 6.48 -9.68 9.76
N GLN A 72 7.29 -9.42 10.79
CA GLN A 72 8.20 -8.27 10.79
C GLN A 72 9.35 -8.41 9.78
N PHE A 73 9.88 -9.62 9.60
CA PHE A 73 10.91 -9.89 8.60
C PHE A 73 10.36 -9.63 7.19
N PHE A 74 9.20 -10.20 6.88
CA PHE A 74 8.58 -10.03 5.56
C PHE A 74 8.06 -8.60 5.34
N LEU A 75 7.58 -7.91 6.38
CA LEU A 75 7.24 -6.50 6.30
C LEU A 75 8.47 -5.68 5.90
N GLY A 76 9.60 -5.88 6.58
CA GLY A 76 10.87 -5.22 6.23
C GLY A 76 11.40 -5.60 4.84
N TYR A 77 11.20 -6.85 4.41
CA TYR A 77 11.52 -7.29 3.05
C TYR A 77 10.72 -6.48 2.01
N TRP A 78 9.41 -6.39 2.19
CA TRP A 78 8.55 -5.63 1.28
C TRP A 78 8.80 -4.13 1.37
N GLU A 79 8.99 -3.57 2.56
CA GLU A 79 9.43 -2.18 2.73
C GLU A 79 10.75 -1.91 2.01
N GLY A 80 11.67 -2.87 1.96
CA GLY A 80 12.90 -2.81 1.17
C GLY A 80 12.65 -2.86 -0.34
N GLN A 81 11.74 -3.73 -0.80
CA GLN A 81 11.34 -3.81 -2.22
C GLN A 81 10.58 -2.56 -2.69
N PHE A 82 9.84 -1.92 -1.78
CA PHE A 82 9.08 -0.70 -2.02
C PHE A 82 9.81 0.56 -1.51
N ALA A 83 11.07 0.46 -1.06
CA ALA A 83 11.78 1.57 -0.40
C ALA A 83 11.86 2.79 -1.33
N ASP A 84 12.06 2.55 -2.61
CA ASP A 84 12.13 3.60 -3.63
C ASP A 84 10.73 4.09 -4.05
N LEU A 85 9.67 3.28 -3.88
CA LEU A 85 8.28 3.66 -4.17
C LEU A 85 7.66 4.52 -3.05
N VAL A 86 7.93 4.17 -1.80
CA VAL A 86 7.57 4.96 -0.63
C VAL A 86 8.36 6.29 -0.61
N ARG A 87 9.62 6.29 -1.06
CA ARG A 87 10.44 7.51 -1.19
C ARG A 87 10.07 8.38 -2.40
N ALA A 88 9.79 7.80 -3.56
CA ALA A 88 9.40 8.55 -4.76
C ALA A 88 8.03 9.22 -4.60
N GLY A 89 7.09 8.58 -3.90
CA GLY A 89 5.81 9.19 -3.55
C GLY A 89 5.95 10.34 -2.54
N ALA A 90 6.91 10.28 -1.62
CA ALA A 90 7.12 11.29 -0.58
C ALA A 90 7.85 12.55 -1.10
N ALA A 91 8.64 12.44 -2.17
CA ALA A 91 9.29 13.58 -2.80
C ALA A 91 8.43 14.13 -3.95
N GLU A 92 7.58 15.11 -3.67
CA GLU A 92 6.93 15.91 -4.72
C GLU A 92 7.98 16.36 -5.76
N GLY A 93 7.96 15.75 -6.96
CA GLY A 93 8.77 16.19 -8.09
C GLY A 93 10.01 15.37 -8.48
N HIS A 94 10.17 14.10 -8.06
CA HIS A 94 11.15 13.21 -8.69
C HIS A 94 10.50 12.32 -9.76
N SER A 95 10.94 12.45 -11.01
CA SER A 95 10.67 11.48 -12.07
C SER A 95 11.41 10.19 -11.74
N MET A 96 10.67 9.11 -11.48
CA MET A 96 11.24 7.76 -11.35
C MET A 96 11.88 7.33 -12.67
N ASP A 97 13.00 6.62 -12.58
CA ASP A 97 13.67 6.01 -13.73
C ASP A 97 12.93 4.73 -14.20
N GLU A 98 13.13 4.35 -15.46
CA GLU A 98 12.33 3.34 -16.19
C GLU A 98 12.28 1.94 -15.51
N ASP A 99 13.37 1.54 -14.86
CA ASP A 99 13.47 0.26 -14.14
C ASP A 99 12.62 0.21 -12.86
N GLU A 100 12.44 1.37 -12.21
CA GLU A 100 11.67 1.54 -10.98
C GLU A 100 10.17 1.47 -11.28
N LEU A 101 9.77 2.17 -12.35
CA LEU A 101 8.44 2.09 -12.94
C LEU A 101 8.13 0.66 -13.40
N ALA A 102 9.10 -0.07 -13.97
CA ALA A 102 8.90 -1.45 -14.39
C ALA A 102 8.67 -2.41 -13.21
N SER A 103 9.34 -2.21 -12.07
CA SER A 103 9.14 -3.06 -10.88
C SER A 103 7.80 -2.81 -10.21
N ALA A 104 7.41 -1.55 -10.06
CA ALA A 104 6.08 -1.16 -9.60
C ALA A 104 5.00 -1.72 -10.54
N ARG A 105 5.21 -1.55 -11.85
CA ARG A 105 4.30 -2.03 -12.88
C ARG A 105 4.17 -3.54 -12.89
N ARG A 106 5.24 -4.32 -12.65
CA ARG A 106 5.13 -5.78 -12.52
C ARG A 106 4.29 -6.20 -11.32
N VAL A 107 4.43 -5.50 -10.18
CA VAL A 107 3.55 -5.74 -9.03
C VAL A 107 2.11 -5.43 -9.42
N LEU A 108 1.86 -4.29 -10.06
CA LEU A 108 0.53 -3.89 -10.53
C LEU A 108 -0.07 -4.81 -11.59
N GLU A 109 0.72 -5.29 -12.55
CA GLU A 109 0.31 -6.26 -13.55
C GLU A 109 -0.06 -7.60 -12.88
N ALA A 110 0.65 -7.98 -11.80
CA ALA A 110 0.27 -9.14 -11.00
C ALA A 110 -1.03 -8.92 -10.20
N ILE A 111 -1.33 -7.68 -9.78
CA ILE A 111 -2.65 -7.31 -9.21
C ILE A 111 -3.74 -7.48 -10.28
N GLU A 112 -3.54 -6.89 -11.47
CA GLU A 112 -4.53 -6.91 -12.56
C GLU A 112 -4.82 -8.33 -13.08
N GLN A 113 -3.81 -9.19 -13.16
CA GLN A 113 -4.00 -10.59 -13.59
C GLN A 113 -4.81 -11.43 -12.58
N ARG A 114 -4.84 -11.05 -11.30
CA ARG A 114 -5.65 -11.71 -10.28
C ARG A 114 -7.08 -11.18 -10.23
N GLU A 115 -7.29 -9.87 -10.39
CA GLU A 115 -8.64 -9.30 -10.42
C GLU A 115 -9.41 -9.68 -11.70
N GLY A 116 -8.72 -9.86 -12.84
CA GLY A 116 -9.34 -10.30 -14.10
C GLY A 116 -9.69 -11.79 -14.19
N GLN A 117 -9.35 -12.60 -13.18
CA GLN A 117 -9.61 -14.04 -13.12
C GLN A 117 -10.73 -14.44 -12.14
N THR A 118 -11.38 -13.47 -11.50
CA THR A 118 -12.52 -13.69 -10.58
C THR A 118 -13.82 -13.27 -11.25
#